data_AF-A0A8C3RQZ0-F1
#
_entry.id   AF-A0A8C3RQZ0-F1
#
_cell.length_a   1.000
_cell.length_b   1.000
_cell.length_c   1.000
_cell.angle_alpha   90.00
_cell.angle_beta   90.00
_cell.angle_gamma   90.00
#
_symmetry.space_group_name_H-M   'P 1'
#
loop_
_entity.id
_entity.type
_entity.pdbx_description
1 polymer ?
#
loop_
_entity_poly.entity_id
_entity_poly.type
_entity_poly.pdbx_seq_one_letter_code
_entity_poly.pdbx_strand_id
1 'polypeptide(L)'
;LLLHFFQKIYYSFSSQLSQRSVLLQQMENHLGDKKTEKTSQTQAADAAYKRNAALLNDIEAAEKRLQARVHLQPHPDIVKHETLYWASVEESIPKWEQFLLGRAQTQWEVGRNQTESQPN
;
A
#
# COMPACT_ATOMS: atom_id res chain seq x y z
N LEU A 1 -9.46 -35.45 -73.86
CA LEU A 1 -8.47 -34.37 -73.60
C LEU A 1 -9.13 -33.05 -73.18
N LEU A 2 -10.04 -32.49 -73.99
CA LEU A 2 -10.74 -31.21 -73.71
C LEU A 2 -11.53 -31.19 -72.39
N LEU A 3 -12.33 -32.23 -72.11
CA LEU A 3 -13.11 -32.31 -70.87
C LEU A 3 -12.21 -32.24 -69.63
N HIS A 4 -11.08 -32.94 -69.66
CA HIS A 4 -10.12 -32.97 -68.56
C HIS A 4 -9.41 -31.61 -68.37
N PHE A 5 -9.21 -30.85 -69.46
CA PHE A 5 -8.68 -29.49 -69.41
C PHE A 5 -9.66 -28.52 -68.76
N PHE A 6 -10.94 -28.56 -69.15
CA PHE A 6 -12.00 -27.76 -68.52
C PHE A 6 -12.21 -28.10 -67.06
N GLN A 7 -12.22 -29.40 -66.71
CA GLN A 7 -12.27 -29.86 -65.33
C GLN A 7 -11.13 -29.24 -64.50
N LYS A 8 -9.90 -29.27 -65.02
CA LYS A 8 -8.72 -28.73 -64.33
C LYS A 8 -8.80 -27.22 -64.13
N ILE A 9 -9.30 -26.48 -65.13
CA ILE A 9 -9.54 -25.03 -65.01
C ILE A 9 -10.61 -24.74 -63.95
N TYR A 10 -11.72 -25.47 -63.99
CA TYR A 10 -12.82 -25.28 -63.04
C TYR A 10 -12.38 -25.49 -61.59
N TYR A 11 -11.66 -26.58 -61.30
CA TYR A 11 -11.12 -26.84 -59.97
C TYR A 11 -10.11 -25.78 -59.53
N SER A 12 -9.20 -25.37 -60.42
CA SER A 12 -8.21 -24.34 -60.11
C SER A 12 -8.85 -22.97 -59.84
N PHE A 13 -9.92 -22.62 -60.56
CA PHE A 13 -10.62 -21.37 -60.35
C PHE A 13 -11.43 -21.38 -59.06
N SER A 14 -12.14 -22.49 -58.80
CA SER A 14 -12.89 -22.70 -57.55
C SER A 14 -11.96 -22.64 -56.32
N SER A 15 -10.78 -23.26 -56.38
CA SER A 15 -9.82 -23.23 -55.28
C SER A 15 -9.24 -21.82 -55.04
N GLN A 16 -8.97 -21.06 -56.11
CA GLN A 16 -8.50 -19.67 -56.01
C GLN A 16 -9.57 -18.74 -55.39
N LEU A 17 -10.84 -18.93 -55.78
CA LEU A 17 -11.95 -18.16 -55.20
C LEU A 17 -12.18 -18.52 -53.73
N SER A 18 -12.13 -19.81 -53.38
CA SER A 18 -12.27 -20.28 -52.00
C SER A 18 -11.17 -19.70 -51.10
N GLN A 19 -9.91 -19.73 -51.54
CA GLN A 19 -8.79 -19.17 -50.79
C GLN A 19 -8.94 -17.67 -50.53
N ARG A 20 -9.37 -16.89 -51.55
CA ARG A 20 -9.62 -15.45 -51.40
C ARG A 20 -10.78 -15.17 -50.45
N SER A 21 -11.85 -15.96 -50.52
CA SER A 21 -13.00 -15.83 -49.62
C SER A 21 -12.60 -16.03 -48.16
N VAL A 22 -11.82 -17.08 -47.87
CA VAL A 22 -11.32 -17.34 -46.50
C VAL A 22 -10.45 -16.20 -46.00
N LEU A 23 -9.52 -15.71 -46.83
CA LEU A 23 -8.63 -14.61 -46.44
C LEU A 23 -9.42 -13.32 -46.15
N LEU A 24 -10.40 -12.99 -46.98
CA LEU A 24 -11.26 -11.81 -46.77
C LEU A 24 -12.05 -11.93 -45.46
N GLN A 25 -12.63 -13.09 -45.17
CA GLN A 25 -13.33 -13.34 -43.91
C GLN A 25 -12.39 -13.19 -42.70
N GLN A 26 -11.17 -13.70 -42.77
CA GLN A 26 -10.17 -13.55 -41.71
C GLN A 26 -9.80 -12.09 -41.47
N MET A 27 -9.61 -11.32 -42.55
CA MET A 27 -9.30 -9.89 -42.46
C MET A 27 -10.45 -9.10 -41.83
N GLU A 28 -11.69 -9.42 -42.21
CA GLU A 28 -12.89 -8.77 -41.65
C GLU A 28 -13.06 -9.09 -40.16
N ASN A 29 -12.91 -10.36 -39.76
CA ASN A 29 -12.98 -10.77 -38.36
C ASN A 29 -11.91 -10.06 -37.51
N HIS A 30 -10.65 -10.06 -37.98
CA HIS A 30 -9.54 -9.42 -37.26
C HIS A 30 -9.71 -7.89 -37.14
N LEU A 31 -10.32 -7.24 -38.15
CA LEU A 31 -10.67 -5.82 -38.05
C LEU A 31 -11.75 -5.58 -36.98
N GLY A 32 -12.76 -6.45 -36.93
CA GLY A 32 -13.80 -6.44 -35.90
C GLY A 32 -13.22 -6.62 -34.50
N ASP A 33 -12.36 -7.61 -34.31
CA ASP A 33 -11.69 -7.91 -33.04
C ASP A 33 -10.85 -6.70 -32.59
N LYS A 34 -10.01 -6.15 -33.47
CA LYS A 34 -9.23 -4.95 -33.16
C LYS A 34 -10.08 -3.74 -32.80
N LYS A 35 -11.25 -3.58 -33.43
CA LYS A 35 -12.17 -2.48 -33.13
C LYS A 35 -12.77 -2.66 -31.74
N THR A 36 -13.25 -3.86 -31.42
CA THR A 36 -13.85 -4.16 -30.10
C THR A 36 -12.82 -4.06 -28.98
N GLU A 37 -11.59 -4.54 -29.20
CA GLU A 37 -10.47 -4.41 -28.27
C GLU A 37 -10.11 -2.94 -28.00
N LYS A 38 -9.99 -2.11 -29.04
CA LYS A 38 -9.75 -0.67 -28.87
C LYS A 38 -10.86 0.00 -28.06
N THR A 39 -12.12 -0.35 -28.30
CA THR A 39 -13.23 0.21 -27.52
C THR A 39 -13.21 -0.22 -26.06
N SER A 40 -12.93 -1.50 -25.77
CA SER A 40 -12.86 -1.99 -24.39
C SER A 40 -11.67 -1.40 -23.64
N GLN A 41 -10.50 -1.26 -24.28
CA GLN A 41 -9.33 -0.58 -23.70
C GLN A 41 -9.62 0.89 -23.39
N THR A 42 -10.30 1.61 -24.29
CA THR A 42 -10.66 3.02 -24.08
C THR A 42 -11.63 3.17 -22.90
N GLN A 43 -12.62 2.29 -22.80
CA GLN A 43 -13.55 2.27 -21.66
C GLN A 43 -12.85 1.95 -20.34
N ALA A 44 -11.94 0.98 -20.34
CA ALA A 44 -11.14 0.65 -19.16
C ALA A 44 -10.26 1.83 -18.73
N ALA A 45 -9.63 2.53 -19.68
CA ALA A 45 -8.84 3.72 -19.41
C ALA A 45 -9.67 4.87 -18.85
N ASP A 46 -10.85 5.14 -19.41
CA ASP A 46 -11.77 6.19 -18.92
C ASP A 46 -12.31 5.86 -17.51
N ALA A 47 -12.68 4.60 -17.27
CA ALA A 47 -13.10 4.15 -15.95
C ALA A 47 -11.97 4.28 -14.91
N ALA A 48 -10.74 3.90 -15.27
CA ALA A 48 -9.57 4.07 -14.43
C ALA A 48 -9.27 5.54 -14.16
N TYR A 49 -9.37 6.40 -15.17
CA TYR A 49 -9.19 7.85 -15.04
C TYR A 49 -10.20 8.45 -14.05
N LYS A 50 -11.50 8.13 -14.20
CA LYS A 50 -12.55 8.58 -13.28
C LYS A 50 -12.32 8.12 -11.84
N ARG A 51 -11.94 6.85 -11.66
CA ARG A 51 -11.60 6.31 -10.33
C ARG A 51 -10.40 7.03 -9.73
N ASN A 52 -9.34 7.24 -10.51
CA ASN A 52 -8.12 7.90 -10.04
C ASN A 52 -8.39 9.35 -9.66
N ALA A 53 -9.22 10.07 -10.41
CA ALA A 53 -9.63 11.44 -10.09
C ALA A 53 -10.41 11.50 -8.76
N ALA A 54 -11.34 10.57 -8.53
CA ALA A 54 -12.07 10.49 -7.26
C ALA A 54 -11.14 10.19 -6.08
N LEU A 55 -10.24 9.21 -6.23
CA LEU A 55 -9.25 8.87 -5.20
C LEU A 55 -8.32 10.03 -4.88
N LEU A 56 -7.90 10.80 -5.88
CA LEU A 56 -7.04 11.96 -5.67
C LEU A 56 -7.74 13.03 -4.83
N ASN A 57 -9.02 13.30 -5.12
CA ASN A 57 -9.83 14.24 -4.33
C ASN A 57 -10.00 13.76 -2.88
N ASP A 58 -10.23 12.45 -2.68
CA ASP A 58 -10.37 11.88 -1.34
C ASP A 58 -9.06 11.98 -0.54
N ILE A 59 -7.92 11.76 -1.19
CA ILE A 59 -6.59 11.92 -0.58
C ILE A 59 -6.35 13.38 -0.19
N GLU A 60 -6.64 14.33 -1.08
CA GLU A 60 -6.48 15.76 -0.78
C GLU A 60 -7.39 16.19 0.39
N ALA A 61 -8.62 15.68 0.43
CA ALA A 61 -9.54 15.93 1.54
C ALA A 61 -9.03 15.33 2.85
N ALA A 62 -8.49 14.10 2.82
CA ALA A 62 -7.88 13.46 3.98
C ALA A 62 -6.65 14.24 4.48
N GLU A 63 -5.80 14.72 3.56
CA GLU A 63 -4.62 15.53 3.87
C GLU A 63 -5.03 16.82 4.58
N LYS A 64 -6.00 17.58 4.05
CA LYS A 64 -6.49 18.82 4.69
C LYS A 64 -7.02 18.56 6.10
N ARG A 65 -7.73 17.44 6.32
CA ARG A 65 -8.21 17.04 7.66
C ARG A 65 -7.07 16.68 8.60
N LEU A 66 -6.01 16.05 8.10
CA LEU A 66 -4.82 15.73 8.89
C LEU A 66 -4.03 16.99 9.23
N GLN A 67 -3.78 17.88 8.27
CA GLN A 67 -3.12 19.17 8.51
C GLN A 67 -3.88 19.99 9.55
N ALA A 68 -5.21 20.06 9.45
CA ALA A 68 -6.04 20.72 10.45
C ALA A 68 -5.85 20.14 11.86
N ARG A 69 -5.62 18.83 11.99
CA ARG A 69 -5.34 18.15 13.27
C ARG A 69 -3.90 18.32 13.75
N VAL A 70 -2.92 18.37 12.86
CA VAL A 70 -1.50 18.60 13.20
C VAL A 70 -1.33 19.97 13.88
N HIS A 71 -2.13 20.96 13.47
CA HIS A 71 -2.15 22.28 14.11
C HIS A 71 -2.98 22.33 15.41
N LEU A 72 -3.68 21.27 15.80
CA LEU A 72 -4.34 21.21 17.10
C LEU A 72 -3.31 20.93 18.18
N GLN A 73 -3.36 21.71 19.26
CA GLN A 73 -2.59 21.38 20.45
C GLN A 73 -2.96 19.97 20.97
N PRO A 74 -2.00 19.25 21.58
CA PRO A 74 -2.29 18.02 22.30
C PRO A 74 -3.40 18.25 23.33
N HIS A 75 -4.20 17.22 23.59
CA HIS A 75 -5.29 17.30 24.56
C HIS A 75 -4.75 17.77 25.93
N PRO A 76 -5.45 18.67 26.66
CA PRO A 76 -4.98 19.19 27.94
C PRO A 76 -4.55 18.11 28.95
N ASP A 77 -5.24 16.97 28.94
CA ASP A 77 -4.84 15.84 29.79
C ASP A 77 -3.48 15.28 29.40
N ILE A 78 -3.14 15.16 28.12
CA ILE A 78 -1.83 14.69 27.67
C ILE A 78 -0.75 15.64 28.17
N VAL A 79 -0.97 16.95 28.00
CA VAL A 79 -0.04 18.00 28.48
C VAL A 79 0.13 17.92 29.99
N LYS A 80 -0.97 17.72 30.74
CA LYS A 80 -0.94 17.57 32.21
C LYS A 80 -0.13 16.35 32.63
N HIS A 81 -0.35 15.20 32.01
CA HIS A 81 0.39 13.98 32.34
C HIS A 81 1.88 14.11 31.98
N GLU A 82 2.20 14.71 30.83
CA GLU A 82 3.59 14.98 30.43
C GLU A 82 4.28 15.90 31.45
N THR A 83 3.61 16.97 31.89
CA THR A 83 4.12 17.89 32.92
C THR A 83 4.39 17.16 34.23
N LEU A 84 3.43 16.37 34.71
CA LEU A 84 3.58 15.61 35.96
C LEU A 84 4.69 14.55 35.87
N TYR A 85 4.81 13.89 34.72
CA TYR A 85 5.87 12.92 34.46
C TYR A 85 7.25 13.58 34.54
N TRP A 86 7.47 14.68 33.81
CA TRP A 86 8.76 15.39 33.83
C TRP A 86 9.08 15.94 35.22
N ALA A 87 8.11 16.46 35.96
CA ALA A 87 8.30 16.87 37.35
C ALA A 87 8.72 15.70 38.26
N SER A 88 8.11 14.53 38.10
CA SER A 88 8.49 13.32 38.85
C SER A 88 9.89 12.82 38.48
N VAL A 89 10.28 12.94 37.22
CA VAL A 89 11.64 12.66 36.75
C VAL A 89 12.63 13.59 37.44
N GLU A 90 12.38 14.90 37.42
CA GLU A 90 13.23 15.91 38.08
C GLU A 90 13.39 15.63 39.58
N GLU A 91 12.31 15.27 40.27
CA GLU A 91 12.37 14.90 41.69
C GLU A 91 13.19 13.62 41.94
N SER A 92 13.23 12.71 40.97
CA SER A 92 13.92 11.43 41.08
C SER A 92 15.40 11.51 40.68
N ILE A 93 15.82 12.52 39.91
CA ILE A 93 17.21 12.69 39.46
C ILE A 93 18.23 12.63 40.61
N PRO A 94 18.05 13.33 41.75
CA PRO A 94 19.04 13.27 42.84
C PRO A 94 19.17 11.86 43.44
N LYS A 95 18.05 11.12 43.53
CA LYS A 95 18.04 9.74 44.05
C LYS A 95 18.77 8.81 43.08
N TRP A 96 18.54 8.98 41.78
CA TRP A 96 19.24 8.24 40.73
C TRP A 96 20.73 8.58 40.71
N GLU A 97 21.12 9.84 40.88
CA GLU A 97 22.51 10.25 40.95
C GLU A 97 23.24 9.56 42.11
N GLN A 98 22.66 9.57 43.32
CA GLN A 98 23.23 8.87 44.47
C GLN A 98 23.37 7.36 44.20
N PHE A 99 22.36 6.76 43.56
CA PHE A 99 22.37 5.33 43.22
C PHE A 99 23.44 4.99 42.18
N LEU A 100 23.51 5.76 41.08
CA LEU A 100 24.46 5.56 39.99
C LEU A 100 25.91 5.81 40.43
N LEU A 101 26.13 6.69 41.40
CA LEU A 101 27.44 6.93 42.02
C LEU A 101 27.82 5.92 43.10
N GLY A 102 26.97 4.91 43.37
CA GLY A 102 27.20 3.89 44.40
C GLY A 102 27.13 4.44 45.84
N ARG A 103 26.51 5.60 46.03
CA ARG A 103 26.35 6.29 47.33
C ARG A 103 24.96 6.09 47.94
N ALA A 104 24.00 5.57 47.17
CA ALA A 104 22.70 5.23 47.71
C ALA A 104 22.81 3.99 48.60
N GLN A 105 22.38 4.14 49.85
CA GLN A 105 22.26 3.04 50.77
C GLN A 105 21.19 2.09 50.26
N THR A 106 21.61 0.89 49.92
CA THR A 106 20.72 -0.05 49.27
C THR A 106 19.80 -0.69 50.32
N GLN A 107 18.52 -0.87 49.99
CA GLN A 107 17.55 -1.50 50.91
C GLN A 107 17.97 -2.93 51.32
N TRP A 108 18.94 -3.55 50.63
CA TRP A 108 19.51 -4.86 50.97
C TRP A 108 20.62 -4.81 52.04
N GLU A 109 21.14 -3.63 52.42
CA GLU A 109 22.13 -3.49 53.49
C GLU A 109 21.53 -3.47 54.89
N VAL A 110 20.26 -3.08 55.04
CA VAL A 110 19.57 -3.00 56.34
C VAL A 110 19.35 -4.38 56.99
N GLY A 111 19.33 -5.45 56.19
CA GLY A 111 19.15 -6.83 56.68
C GLY A 111 20.44 -7.54 57.13
N ARG A 112 21.63 -7.04 56.77
CA ARG A 112 22.91 -7.72 57.13
C ARG A 112 23.42 -7.37 58.54
N ASN A 113 23.01 -6.23 59.10
CA ASN A 113 23.60 -5.71 60.33
C ASN A 113 22.88 -6.17 61.62
N GLN A 114 21.87 -7.03 61.51
CA GLN A 114 21.10 -7.54 62.66
C GLN A 114 21.49 -8.96 63.08
N THR A 115 22.29 -9.67 62.28
CA THR A 115 22.69 -11.07 62.53
C THR A 115 24.02 -11.22 63.29
N GLU A 116 24.74 -10.13 63.55
CA GLU A 116 26.09 -10.16 64.16
C GLU A 116 26.14 -9.74 65.64
N SER A 117 24.98 -9.50 66.27
CA SER A 117 24.90 -9.02 67.66
C SER A 117 24.33 -10.06 68.62
N GLN A 118 24.95 -11.25 68.70
CA GLN A 118 24.89 -12.08 69.92
C GLN A 118 26.27 -12.68 70.20
N PRO A 119 26.99 -12.21 71.23
CA PRO A 119 28.18 -12.91 71.71
C PRO A 119 27.77 -14.07 72.62
N ASN A 120 28.55 -15.15 72.50
CA ASN A 120 28.56 -16.36 73.34
C ASN A 120 28.95 -16.04 74.78
#